data_AF-A0A0F8ZCK2-F1
#
_entry.id   AF-A0A0F8ZCK2-F1
#
_cell.length_a   1.000
_cell.length_b   1.000
_cell.length_c   1.000
_cell.angle_alpha   90.00
_cell.angle_beta   90.00
_cell.angle_gamma   90.00
#
_symmetry.space_group_name_H-M   'P 1'
#
loop_
_entity.id
_entity.type
_entity.pdbx_description
1 polymer ?
#
loop_
_entity_poly.entity_id
_entity_poly.type
_entity_poly.pdbx_seq_one_letter_code
_entity_poly.pdbx_strand_id
1 'polypeptide(L)'
;STIIILNYHKEVPTWGTPAEAIEAFYLNIPIYAISDVSKTEMNSSLLWWINETDGEVFRSTSECVKFIKEKYKLQTVQPEKE
;
A
#
# COMPACT_ATOMS: atom_id res chain seq x y z
N SER A 1 -0.65 -10.50 -10.99
CA SER A 1 -0.22 -10.42 -9.59
C SER A 1 -1.18 -9.52 -8.85
N THR A 2 -1.64 -9.95 -7.66
CA THR A 2 -2.51 -9.13 -6.80
C THR A 2 -1.64 -8.29 -5.88
N ILE A 3 -2.02 -7.04 -5.64
CA ILE A 3 -1.39 -6.14 -4.66
C ILE A 3 -2.49 -5.41 -3.90
N ILE A 4 -2.19 -4.95 -2.68
CA ILE A 4 -3.05 -4.06 -1.91
C ILE A 4 -2.35 -2.72 -1.73
N ILE A 5 -3.13 -1.63 -1.84
CA ILE A 5 -2.68 -0.27 -1.57
C ILE A 5 -3.61 0.31 -0.52
N LEU A 6 -3.08 0.56 0.67
CA LEU A 6 -3.80 1.13 1.80
C LEU A 6 -3.64 2.64 1.78
N ASN A 7 -4.75 3.36 2.01
CA ASN A 7 -4.69 4.80 2.26
C ASN A 7 -4.79 5.05 3.76
N TYR A 8 -3.66 5.29 4.42
CA TYR A 8 -3.54 5.35 5.87
C TYR A 8 -3.25 6.78 6.32
N HIS A 9 -4.22 7.44 6.94
CA HIS A 9 -4.10 8.82 7.41
C HIS A 9 -4.40 8.94 8.89
N LYS A 10 -3.66 9.81 9.60
CA LYS A 10 -3.79 9.99 11.06
C LYS A 10 -5.20 10.40 11.48
N GLU A 11 -5.82 11.25 10.68
CA GLU A 11 -7.13 11.85 10.98
C GLU A 11 -8.31 11.00 10.50
N VAL A 12 -8.04 9.92 9.74
CA VAL A 12 -9.08 9.05 9.20
C VAL A 12 -9.08 7.74 9.98
N PRO A 13 -10.05 7.52 10.89
CA PRO A 13 -10.16 6.27 11.61
C PRO A 13 -10.47 5.14 10.64
N THR A 14 -9.48 4.29 10.41
CA THR A 14 -9.55 3.18 9.46
C THR A 14 -9.57 1.87 10.24
N TRP A 15 -10.72 1.51 10.81
CA TRP A 15 -10.84 0.24 11.55
C TRP A 15 -10.76 -0.99 10.63
N GLY A 16 -11.16 -0.86 9.36
CA GLY A 16 -11.10 -1.94 8.37
C GLY A 16 -9.71 -2.15 7.77
N THR A 17 -8.91 -1.10 7.64
CA THR A 17 -7.60 -1.15 6.96
C THR A 17 -6.59 -2.09 7.63
N PRO A 18 -6.50 -2.19 8.97
CA PRO A 18 -5.71 -3.24 9.61
C PRO A 18 -6.22 -4.66 9.37
N ALA A 19 -7.54 -4.85 9.23
CA ALA A 19 -8.12 -6.16 8.95
C ALA A 19 -7.85 -6.61 7.50
N GLU A 20 -7.92 -5.69 6.54
CA GLU A 20 -7.52 -5.95 5.15
C GLU A 20 -6.02 -6.24 5.06
N ALA A 21 -5.19 -5.50 5.82
CA ALA A 21 -3.75 -5.69 5.84
C ALA A 21 -3.34 -7.05 6.42
N ILE A 22 -3.98 -7.51 7.52
CA ILE A 22 -3.64 -8.81 8.11
C ILE A 22 -4.05 -9.98 7.19
N GLU A 23 -5.19 -9.86 6.49
CA GLU A 23 -5.60 -10.87 5.51
C GLU A 23 -4.64 -10.92 4.31
N ALA A 24 -4.26 -9.75 3.78
CA ALA A 24 -3.26 -9.64 2.73
C ALA A 24 -1.91 -10.27 3.15
N PHE A 25 -1.49 -10.03 4.39
CA PHE A 25 -0.29 -10.62 4.97
C PHE A 25 -0.36 -12.15 4.99
N TYR A 26 -1.45 -12.74 5.48
CA TYR A 26 -1.62 -14.20 5.51
C TYR A 26 -1.68 -14.83 4.11
N LEU A 27 -2.10 -14.07 3.09
CA LEU A 27 -2.13 -14.51 1.69
C LEU A 27 -0.82 -14.24 0.93
N ASN A 28 0.21 -13.71 1.59
CA ASN A 28 1.46 -13.24 0.97
C ASN A 28 1.23 -12.25 -0.18
N ILE A 29 0.20 -11.40 -0.06
CA ILE A 29 -0.10 -10.34 -1.02
C ILE A 29 0.75 -9.11 -0.64
N PRO A 30 1.51 -8.50 -1.57
CA PRO A 30 2.26 -7.28 -1.30
C PRO A 30 1.38 -6.13 -0.82
N ILE A 31 1.75 -5.55 0.32
CA ILE A 31 1.01 -4.46 0.97
C ILE A 31 1.77 -3.15 0.80
N TYR A 32 1.19 -2.19 0.09
CA TYR A 32 1.71 -0.83 0.00
C TYR A 32 0.83 0.11 0.83
N ALA A 33 1.42 1.16 1.40
CA ALA A 33 0.66 2.19 2.12
C ALA A 33 1.01 3.59 1.61
N ILE A 34 0.00 4.43 1.44
CA ILE A 34 0.16 5.88 1.25
C ILE A 34 -0.21 6.52 2.58
N SER A 35 0.71 7.29 3.16
CA SER A 35 0.55 7.84 4.51
C SER A 35 1.27 9.16 4.74
N ASP A 36 0.58 10.08 5.40
CA ASP A 36 1.13 11.32 5.96
C ASP A 36 1.81 11.09 7.33
N VAL A 37 1.58 9.94 7.95
CA VAL A 37 2.18 9.53 9.22
C VAL A 37 3.61 9.02 9.01
N SER A 38 4.54 9.42 9.87
CA SER A 38 5.89 8.87 9.85
C SER A 38 5.89 7.37 10.17
N LYS A 39 6.86 6.60 9.64
CA LYS A 39 6.98 5.16 9.96
C LYS A 39 7.09 4.92 11.47
N THR A 40 7.68 5.84 12.22
CA THR A 40 7.80 5.78 13.69
C THR A 40 6.49 6.00 14.45
N GLU A 41 5.53 6.69 13.84
CA GLU A 41 4.20 6.94 14.42
C GLU A 41 3.14 5.95 13.91
N MET A 42 3.44 5.20 12.86
CA MET A 42 2.55 4.19 12.29
C MET A 42 2.39 3.02 13.27
N ASN A 43 1.22 2.38 13.25
CA ASN A 43 0.99 1.14 13.98
C ASN A 43 2.08 0.11 13.64
N SER A 44 2.76 -0.42 14.67
CA SER A 44 3.93 -1.28 14.49
C SER A 44 3.61 -2.60 13.80
N SER A 45 2.43 -3.18 14.04
CA SER A 45 1.98 -4.40 13.37
C SER A 45 1.73 -4.17 11.89
N LEU A 46 1.06 -3.06 11.54
CA LEU A 46 0.85 -2.66 10.15
C LEU A 46 2.18 -2.45 9.41
N LEU A 47 3.10 -1.71 10.02
CA LEU A 47 4.42 -1.48 9.43
C LEU A 47 5.20 -2.79 9.25
N TRP A 48 5.09 -3.71 10.19
CA TRP A 48 5.72 -5.03 10.09
C TRP A 48 5.14 -5.84 8.92
N TRP A 49 3.81 -5.93 8.78
CA TRP A 49 3.17 -6.63 7.65
C TRP A 49 3.57 -6.05 6.28
N ILE A 50 3.68 -4.73 6.19
CA ILE A 50 4.16 -4.05 4.97
C ILE A 50 5.58 -4.51 4.64
N ASN A 51 6.49 -4.53 5.61
CA ASN A 51 7.88 -4.92 5.37
C ASN A 51 8.02 -6.40 4.99
N GLU A 52 7.27 -7.31 5.63
CA GLU A 52 7.36 -8.75 5.37
C GLU A 52 6.78 -9.17 4.00
N THR A 53 5.92 -8.33 3.39
CA THR A 53 5.31 -8.60 2.08
C THR A 53 6.02 -7.88 0.92
N ASP A 54 7.28 -7.45 1.11
CA ASP A 54 8.04 -6.62 0.18
C ASP A 54 7.31 -5.33 -0.25
N GLY A 55 6.54 -4.80 0.71
CA GLY A 55 5.80 -3.56 0.64
C GLY A 55 6.65 -2.33 0.91
N GLU A 56 6.02 -1.16 0.84
CA GLU A 56 6.67 0.13 1.13
C GLU A 56 5.61 1.17 1.55
N VAL A 57 6.04 2.15 2.35
CA VAL A 57 5.21 3.30 2.74
C VAL A 57 5.63 4.54 1.95
N PHE A 58 4.67 5.14 1.26
CA PHE A 58 4.85 6.32 0.41
C PHE A 58 4.20 7.56 1.02
N ARG A 59 4.73 8.74 0.67
CA ARG A 59 4.14 10.02 1.08
C ARG A 59 3.07 10.52 0.12
N SER A 60 3.06 10.02 -1.11
CA SER A 60 2.10 10.42 -2.12
C SER A 60 1.70 9.26 -3.05
N THR A 61 0.51 9.40 -3.64
CA THR A 61 0.03 8.50 -4.69
C THR A 61 0.99 8.44 -5.88
N SER A 62 1.57 9.58 -6.26
CA SER A 62 2.51 9.66 -7.39
C SER A 62 3.77 8.82 -7.17
N GLU A 63 4.36 8.86 -5.98
CA GLU A 63 5.51 8.03 -5.62
C GLU A 63 5.16 6.55 -5.64
N CYS A 64 4.02 6.19 -5.03
CA CYS A 64 3.52 4.82 -5.00
C CYS A 64 3.30 4.26 -6.41
N VAL A 65 2.60 5.01 -7.27
CA VAL A 65 2.33 4.61 -8.66
C VAL A 65 3.63 4.45 -9.45
N LYS A 66 4.58 5.36 -9.29
CA LYS A 66 5.89 5.26 -9.95
C LYS A 66 6.61 3.98 -9.55
N PHE A 67 6.72 3.72 -8.25
CA PHE A 67 7.36 2.52 -7.72
C PHE A 67 6.70 1.24 -8.22
N ILE A 68 5.37 1.14 -8.16
CA ILE A 68 4.63 -0.05 -8.60
C ILE A 68 4.82 -0.28 -10.10
N LYS A 69 4.78 0.77 -10.92
CA LYS A 69 5.04 0.65 -12.37
C LYS A 69 6.42 0.10 -12.65
N GLU A 70 7.44 0.60 -11.97
CA GLU A 70 8.83 0.15 -12.13
C GLU A 70 9.01 -1.30 -11.63
N LYS A 71 8.51 -1.61 -10.42
CA LYS A 71 8.62 -2.94 -9.80
C LYS A 71 7.93 -4.03 -10.62
N TYR A 72 6.73 -3.75 -11.14
CA TYR A 72 5.92 -4.74 -11.88
C TYR A 72 5.99 -4.57 -13.40
N LYS A 73 6.83 -3.65 -13.91
CA LYS A 73 6.98 -3.35 -15.34
C LYS A 73 5.64 -3.08 -16.04
N LEU A 74 4.75 -2.35 -15.37
CA LEU A 74 3.40 -2.07 -15.86
C LEU A 74 3.44 -1.04 -16.99
N GLN A 75 2.67 -1.28 -18.04
CA GLN A 75 2.45 -0.32 -19.11
C GLN A 75 1.16 0.45 -18.86
N THR A 76 1.18 1.76 -19.08
CA THR A 76 -0.04 2.56 -19.11
C THR A 76 -0.80 2.28 -20.40
N VAL A 77 -1.95 1.63 -20.28
CA VAL A 77 -2.96 1.60 -21.33
C VAL A 77 -3.84 2.84 -21.20
N GLN A 78 -4.10 3.52 -22.30
CA GLN A 78 -5.12 4.57 -22.32
C GLN A 78 -6.50 3.90 -22.30
N PRO A 79 -7.47 4.44 -21.56
CA PRO A 79 -8.83 3.91 -21.61
C PRO A 79 -9.36 4.04 -23.04
N GLU A 80 -9.96 2.97 -23.56
CA GLU A 80 -10.71 3.04 -24.81
C GLU A 80 -11.81 4.09 -24.62
N LYS A 81 -11.87 5.06 -25.53
CA LYS A 81 -12.95 6.06 -25.52
C LYS A 81 -14.24 5.32 -25.87
N GLU A 82 -15.14 5.19 -24.91
CA GLU A 82 -16.54 4.79 -25.15
C GLU A 82 -17.26 5.79 -26.07
#